data_AF-A0A0V0H2C5-F1
#
_entry.id   AF-A0A0V0H2C5-F1
#
_cell.length_a   1.000
_cell.length_b   1.000
_cell.length_c   1.000
_cell.angle_alpha   90.00
_cell.angle_beta   90.00
_cell.angle_gamma   90.00
#
_symmetry.space_group_name_H-M   'P 1'
#
loop_
_entity.id
_entity.type
_entity.pdbx_description
1 polymer ?
#
loop_
_entity_poly.entity_id
_entity_poly.type
_entity_poly.pdbx_seq_one_letter_code
_entity_poly.pdbx_strand_id
1 'polypeptide(L)'
;MVGTADIPDWCYAETFGHLGKSMYTEAPSSEHLAVFHSKSPIAHISKVKTPILFLLGAKDLRVPICTGLQYARALKEKGTEVKVLVFPEDNHAIDRPQSDFESFLNIGMWFKKHCK
;
A
#
# COMPACT_ATOMS: atom_id res chain seq x y z
N MET A 1 2.15 1.27 -8.66
CA MET A 1 0.93 2.06 -8.93
C MET A 1 1.05 2.73 -10.27
N VAL A 2 2.05 3.59 -10.49
CA VAL A 2 2.32 4.16 -11.83
C VAL A 2 2.41 3.05 -12.88
N GLY A 3 1.60 3.14 -13.94
CA GLY A 3 1.56 2.19 -15.06
C GLY A 3 0.91 0.84 -14.77
N THR A 4 0.40 0.58 -13.56
CA THR A 4 -0.21 -0.71 -13.20
C THR A 4 -1.57 -0.60 -12.50
N ALA A 5 -1.90 0.54 -11.91
CA ALA A 5 -3.18 0.77 -11.27
C ALA A 5 -4.25 1.19 -12.30
N ASP A 6 -5.51 0.84 -12.05
CA ASP A 6 -6.68 1.28 -12.84
C ASP A 6 -7.23 2.67 -12.42
N ILE A 7 -6.52 3.33 -11.50
CA ILE A 7 -6.64 4.76 -11.11
C ILE A 7 -5.32 5.49 -11.38
N PRO A 8 -4.90 5.63 -12.65
CA PRO A 8 -3.56 6.11 -13.00
C PRO A 8 -3.30 7.57 -12.58
N ASP A 9 -4.34 8.37 -12.40
CA ASP A 9 -4.31 9.76 -11.92
C ASP A 9 -4.07 9.87 -10.41
N TRP A 10 -4.27 8.79 -9.64
CA TRP A 10 -4.18 8.80 -8.18
C TRP A 10 -2.80 9.24 -7.67
N CYS A 11 -1.71 8.84 -8.33
CA CYS A 11 -0.37 9.27 -7.94
C CYS A 11 -0.19 10.80 -8.04
N TYR A 12 -0.85 11.44 -8.99
CA TYR A 12 -0.84 12.90 -9.14
C TYR A 12 -1.70 13.57 -8.07
N ALA A 13 -2.90 13.04 -7.82
CA ALA A 13 -3.80 13.57 -6.78
C ALA A 13 -3.12 13.55 -5.39
N GLU A 14 -2.50 12.44 -5.00
CA GLU A 14 -1.82 12.29 -3.72
C GLU A 14 -0.54 13.14 -3.59
N THR A 15 0.11 13.44 -4.72
CA THR A 15 1.39 14.17 -4.72
C THR A 15 1.19 15.68 -4.81
N PHE A 16 0.26 16.13 -5.65
CA PHE A 16 0.06 17.54 -6.01
C PHE A 16 -1.27 18.11 -5.52
N GLY A 17 -2.09 17.30 -4.82
CA GLY A 17 -3.40 17.71 -4.32
C GLY A 17 -4.33 18.13 -5.45
N HIS A 18 -5.02 19.26 -5.27
CA HIS A 18 -5.99 19.79 -6.25
C HIS A 18 -5.38 20.07 -7.64
N LEU A 19 -4.07 20.34 -7.72
CA LEU A 19 -3.37 20.54 -8.99
C LEU A 19 -3.09 19.24 -9.75
N GLY A 20 -3.14 18.09 -9.05
CA GLY A 20 -2.85 16.79 -9.63
C GLY A 20 -3.71 16.47 -10.84
N LYS A 21 -5.00 16.85 -10.82
CA LYS A 21 -5.92 16.66 -11.94
C LYS A 21 -5.46 17.37 -13.21
N SER A 22 -4.92 18.57 -13.10
CA SER A 22 -4.41 19.32 -14.25
C SER A 22 -3.02 18.85 -14.73
N MET A 23 -2.28 18.16 -13.87
CA MET A 23 -0.91 17.68 -14.16
C MET A 23 -0.88 16.24 -14.68
N TYR A 24 -1.99 15.52 -14.58
CA TYR A 24 -2.04 14.10 -14.94
C TYR A 24 -1.67 13.85 -16.41
N THR A 25 -0.84 12.83 -16.59
CA THR A 25 -0.49 12.23 -17.87
C THR A 25 -0.14 10.76 -17.66
N GLU A 26 -0.51 9.92 -18.63
CA GLU A 26 -0.13 8.49 -18.69
C GLU A 26 1.38 8.28 -18.83
N ALA A 27 2.11 9.29 -19.31
CA ALA A 27 3.56 9.27 -19.44
C ALA A 27 4.20 10.29 -18.47
N PRO A 28 4.33 9.98 -17.16
CA PRO A 28 4.97 10.87 -16.19
C PRO A 28 6.41 11.18 -16.57
N SER A 29 6.82 12.45 -16.43
CA SER A 29 8.21 12.85 -16.64
C SER A 29 9.12 12.32 -15.52
N SER A 30 10.44 12.42 -15.71
CA SER A 30 11.43 12.13 -14.65
C SER A 30 11.17 12.95 -13.39
N GLU A 31 10.75 14.20 -13.54
CA GLU A 31 10.45 15.11 -12.42
C GLU A 31 9.19 14.62 -11.68
N HIS A 32 8.12 14.24 -12.40
CA HIS A 32 6.94 13.64 -11.78
C HIS A 32 7.32 12.39 -10.97
N LEU A 33 8.09 11.48 -11.55
CA LEU A 33 8.53 10.24 -10.88
C LEU A 33 9.38 10.52 -9.64
N ALA A 34 10.28 11.51 -9.70
CA ALA A 34 11.09 11.91 -8.56
C ALA A 34 10.23 12.44 -7.40
N VAL A 35 9.24 13.28 -7.69
CA VAL A 35 8.33 13.80 -6.67
C VAL A 35 7.45 12.68 -6.12
N PHE A 36 6.88 11.80 -6.97
CA PHE A 36 6.11 10.63 -6.52
C PHE A 36 6.91 9.76 -5.55
N HIS A 37 8.17 9.46 -5.90
CA HIS A 37 9.06 8.70 -5.04
C HIS A 37 9.29 9.41 -3.71
N SER A 38 9.54 10.73 -3.71
CA SER A 38 9.77 11.50 -2.47
C SER A 38 8.58 11.46 -1.50
N LYS A 39 7.36 11.30 -2.00
CA LYS A 39 6.12 11.18 -1.20
C LYS A 39 5.77 9.73 -0.85
N SER A 40 6.32 8.75 -1.56
CA SER A 40 6.04 7.34 -1.34
C SER A 40 6.61 6.85 0.00
N PRO A 41 5.88 6.00 0.76
CA PRO A 41 6.38 5.43 2.01
C PRO A 41 7.72 4.69 1.87
N ILE A 42 7.98 4.07 0.71
CA ILE A 42 9.23 3.34 0.44
C ILE A 42 10.47 4.24 0.55
N ALA A 43 10.37 5.53 0.19
CA ALA A 43 11.48 6.48 0.30
C ALA A 43 11.84 6.79 1.77
N HIS A 44 10.92 6.52 2.69
CA HIS A 44 11.08 6.78 4.13
C HIS A 44 11.21 5.48 4.94
N ILE A 45 11.41 4.34 4.26
CA ILE A 45 11.42 3.02 4.90
C ILE A 45 12.48 2.91 6.00
N SER A 46 13.59 3.66 5.90
CA SER A 46 14.64 3.72 6.92
C SER A 46 14.11 4.11 8.31
N LYS A 47 13.06 4.94 8.36
CA LYS A 47 12.46 5.51 9.58
C LYS A 47 11.43 4.60 10.25
N VAL A 48 10.96 3.56 9.56
CA VAL A 48 9.93 2.66 10.09
C VAL A 48 10.54 1.75 11.15
N LYS A 49 9.93 1.76 12.34
CA LYS A 49 10.31 0.93 13.51
C LYS A 49 9.15 0.13 14.08
N THR A 50 7.91 0.52 13.76
CA THR A 50 6.70 -0.10 14.30
C THR A 50 6.42 -1.42 13.57
N PRO A 51 6.02 -2.50 14.28
CA PRO A 51 5.52 -3.72 13.66
C PRO A 51 4.32 -3.43 12.74
N ILE A 52 4.30 -4.00 11.54
CA ILE A 52 3.26 -3.74 10.52
C ILE A 52 2.51 -5.03 10.14
N LEU A 53 1.17 -4.94 10.13
CA LEU A 53 0.27 -5.91 9.53
C LEU A 53 -0.19 -5.40 8.16
N PHE A 54 0.02 -6.18 7.12
CA PHE A 54 -0.55 -5.95 5.78
C PHE A 54 -1.76 -6.87 5.56
N LEU A 55 -2.83 -6.28 5.02
CA LEU A 55 -4.04 -6.97 4.57
C LEU A 55 -4.21 -6.60 3.09
N LEU A 56 -4.07 -7.57 2.19
CA LEU A 56 -3.98 -7.31 0.75
C LEU A 56 -4.99 -8.17 -0.01
N GLY A 57 -5.84 -7.55 -0.84
CA GLY A 57 -6.64 -8.27 -1.82
C GLY A 57 -5.78 -8.66 -3.03
N ALA A 58 -5.82 -9.93 -3.44
CA ALA A 58 -5.00 -10.40 -4.56
C ALA A 58 -5.47 -9.89 -5.93
N LYS A 59 -6.74 -9.48 -6.03
CA LYS A 59 -7.35 -8.94 -7.25
C LYS A 59 -7.42 -7.42 -7.25
N ASP A 60 -6.74 -6.74 -6.32
CA ASP A 60 -6.74 -5.28 -6.22
C ASP A 60 -6.15 -4.62 -7.49
N LEU A 61 -7.00 -3.92 -8.24
CA LEU A 61 -6.61 -3.14 -9.42
C LEU A 61 -6.26 -1.68 -9.08
N ARG A 62 -6.75 -1.16 -7.95
CA ARG A 62 -6.55 0.23 -7.50
C ARG A 62 -5.16 0.38 -6.90
N VAL A 63 -4.80 -0.53 -5.99
CA VAL A 63 -3.50 -0.62 -5.34
C VAL A 63 -2.91 -2.00 -5.59
N PRO A 64 -2.23 -2.22 -6.73
CA PRO A 64 -1.73 -3.53 -7.11
C PRO A 64 -0.92 -4.21 -6.01
N ILE A 65 -1.29 -5.45 -5.67
CA ILE A 65 -0.74 -6.24 -4.55
C ILE A 65 0.79 -6.29 -4.52
N CYS A 66 1.44 -6.27 -5.69
CA CYS A 66 2.89 -6.29 -5.82
C CYS A 66 3.57 -5.15 -5.05
N THR A 67 2.91 -3.99 -4.93
CA THR A 67 3.42 -2.83 -4.18
C THR A 67 3.46 -3.08 -2.67
N GLY A 68 2.37 -3.63 -2.11
CA GLY A 68 2.31 -4.04 -0.70
C GLY A 68 3.31 -5.14 -0.37
N LEU A 69 3.44 -6.15 -1.24
CA LEU A 69 4.42 -7.21 -1.08
C LEU A 69 5.87 -6.70 -1.18
N GLN A 70 6.15 -5.74 -2.08
CA GLN A 70 7.47 -5.11 -2.17
C GLN A 70 7.84 -4.39 -0.88
N TYR A 71 6.92 -3.57 -0.36
CA TYR A 71 7.15 -2.82 0.88
C TYR A 71 7.32 -3.75 2.09
N ALA A 72 6.50 -4.81 2.19
CA ALA A 72 6.63 -5.84 3.22
C ALA A 72 8.00 -6.55 3.19
N ARG A 73 8.51 -6.91 2.00
CA ARG A 73 9.85 -7.51 1.86
C ARG A 73 10.95 -6.56 2.29
N ALA A 74 10.89 -5.29 1.87
CA ALA A 74 11.88 -4.30 2.23
C ALA A 74 11.90 -3.99 3.75
N LEU A 75 10.74 -4.05 4.42
CA LEU A 75 10.65 -3.93 5.87
C LEU A 75 11.28 -5.12 6.60
N LYS A 76 11.04 -6.34 6.09
CA LYS A 76 11.66 -7.56 6.62
C LYS A 76 13.18 -7.55 6.47
N GLU A 77 13.71 -7.08 5.34
CA GLU A 77 15.16 -6.90 5.12
C GLU A 77 15.79 -6.02 6.21
N LYS A 78 15.06 -5.00 6.67
CA LYS A 78 15.49 -4.11 7.76
C LYS A 78 15.24 -4.66 9.16
N GLY A 79 14.77 -5.90 9.31
CA GLY A 79 14.45 -6.52 10.58
C GLY A 79 13.19 -5.97 11.27
N THR A 80 12.32 -5.26 10.56
CA THR A 80 11.02 -4.85 11.11
C THR A 80 10.09 -6.06 11.16
N GLU A 81 9.37 -6.23 12.27
CA GLU A 81 8.36 -7.29 12.37
C GLU A 81 7.20 -7.00 11.41
N VAL A 82 6.93 -7.95 10.52
CA VAL A 82 5.90 -7.82 9.48
C VAL A 82 5.06 -9.09 9.38
N LYS A 83 3.74 -8.94 9.43
CA LYS A 83 2.76 -9.97 9.07
C LYS A 83 2.04 -9.55 7.79
N VAL A 84 1.85 -10.48 6.86
CA VAL A 84 1.11 -10.26 5.61
C VAL A 84 0.01 -11.29 5.50
N LEU A 85 -1.23 -10.83 5.29
CA LEU A 85 -2.36 -11.65 4.89
C LEU A 85 -2.77 -11.25 3.48
N VAL A 86 -2.90 -12.25 2.62
CA VAL A 86 -3.36 -12.08 1.24
C VAL A 86 -4.70 -12.79 1.10
N PHE A 87 -5.70 -12.06 0.65
CA PHE A 87 -7.05 -12.54 0.41
C PHE A 87 -7.23 -12.80 -1.09
N PRO A 88 -7.20 -14.08 -1.54
CA PRO A 88 -7.08 -14.41 -2.97
C PRO A 88 -8.25 -13.94 -3.83
N GLU A 89 -9.44 -13.90 -3.24
CA GLU A 89 -10.69 -13.60 -3.94
C GLU A 89 -11.16 -12.16 -3.80
N ASP A 90 -10.50 -11.38 -2.93
CA ASP A 90 -10.84 -9.98 -2.67
C ASP A 90 -10.09 -9.03 -3.63
N ASN A 91 -10.74 -7.90 -3.91
CA ASN A 91 -10.22 -6.81 -4.74
C ASN A 91 -9.70 -5.69 -3.81
N HIS A 92 -10.04 -4.42 -4.08
CA HIS A 92 -9.63 -3.30 -3.25
C HIS A 92 -10.26 -3.31 -1.85
N ALA A 93 -11.55 -3.65 -1.76
CA ALA A 93 -12.21 -3.93 -0.50
C ALA A 93 -11.97 -5.38 -0.09
N ILE A 94 -11.74 -5.60 1.22
CA ILE A 94 -11.67 -6.92 1.85
C ILE A 94 -13.00 -7.12 2.56
N ASP A 95 -14.06 -7.41 1.80
CA ASP A 95 -15.46 -7.32 2.26
C ASP A 95 -16.26 -8.62 2.09
N ARG A 96 -15.64 -9.68 1.56
CA ARG A 96 -16.26 -11.01 1.58
C ARG A 96 -16.45 -11.44 3.03
N PRO A 97 -17.58 -12.06 3.42
CA PRO A 97 -17.89 -12.33 4.84
C PRO A 97 -16.77 -13.04 5.62
N GLN A 98 -16.10 -14.03 5.00
CA GLN A 98 -14.97 -14.72 5.62
C GLN A 98 -13.73 -13.83 5.72
N SER A 99 -13.38 -13.14 4.63
CA SER A 99 -12.22 -12.27 4.54
C SER A 99 -12.32 -11.10 5.51
N ASP A 100 -13.49 -10.47 5.58
CA ASP A 100 -13.80 -9.38 6.49
C ASP A 100 -13.63 -9.80 7.95
N PHE A 101 -14.26 -10.92 8.34
CA PHE A 101 -14.10 -11.51 9.67
C PHE A 101 -12.63 -11.81 10.02
N GLU A 102 -11.91 -12.48 9.12
CA GLU A 102 -10.50 -12.79 9.32
C GLU A 102 -9.63 -11.54 9.41
N SER A 103 -9.94 -10.50 8.63
CA SER A 103 -9.23 -9.23 8.64
C SER A 103 -9.35 -8.56 10.01
N PHE A 104 -10.57 -8.39 10.53
CA PHE A 104 -10.83 -7.74 11.82
C PHE A 104 -10.28 -8.54 12.99
N LEU A 105 -10.42 -9.87 12.96
CA LEU A 105 -9.82 -10.74 13.97
C LEU A 105 -8.30 -10.55 14.04
N ASN A 106 -7.63 -10.53 12.89
CA ASN A 106 -6.17 -10.35 12.84
C ASN A 106 -5.73 -8.94 13.25
N ILE A 107 -6.51 -7.91 12.91
CA ILE A 107 -6.28 -6.54 13.40
C ILE A 107 -6.36 -6.51 14.93
N GLY A 108 -7.42 -7.06 15.51
CA GLY A 108 -7.61 -7.10 16.97
C GLY A 108 -6.49 -7.86 17.68
N MET A 109 -6.08 -9.01 17.14
CA MET A 109 -4.97 -9.79 17.69
C MET A 109 -3.61 -9.07 17.54
N TRP A 110 -3.41 -8.32 16.45
CA TRP A 110 -2.20 -7.52 16.25
C TRP A 110 -2.10 -6.40 17.27
N PHE A 111 -3.17 -5.63 17.47
CA PHE A 111 -3.22 -4.59 18.49
C PHE A 111 -3.06 -5.18 19.89
N LYS A 112 -3.75 -6.28 20.23
CA LYS A 112 -3.57 -6.95 21.53
C LYS A 112 -2.12 -7.35 21.80
N LYS A 113 -1.37 -7.73 20.76
CA LYS A 113 0.05 -8.12 20.89
C LYS A 113 0.97 -6.92 21.11
N HIS A 114 0.71 -5.79 20.44
CA HIS A 114 1.67 -4.68 20.33
C HIS A 114 1.27 -3.39 21.04
N CYS A 115 -0.02 -3.20 21.34
CA CYS A 115 -0.55 -2.07 22.08
C CYS A 115 -0.97 -2.54 23.47
N LYS A 116 -0.27 -2.04 24.48
CA LYS A 116 -0.58 -2.24 25.91
C LYS A 116 -1.06 -0.93 26.50
#